data_AF-A0A955GWZ8-F1
#
_entry.id   AF-A0A955GWZ8-F1
#
_cell.length_a   1.000
_cell.length_b   1.000
_cell.length_c   1.000
_cell.angle_alpha   90.00
_cell.angle_beta   90.00
_cell.angle_gamma   90.00
#
_symmetry.space_group_name_H-M   'P 1'
#
loop_
_entity.id
_entity.type
_entity.pdbx_description
1 polymer ?
#
loop_
_entity_poly.entity_id
_entity_poly.type
_entity_poly.pdbx_seq_one_letter_code
_entity_poly.pdbx_strand_id
1 'polypeptide(L)'
;PISIDSTAFSSVIEFKTTEEETALDTTVTTDGGTFVAASEGNTENPSILKGLECSINVLKGEFQIGACVIAGLAYIFWALFQVSALLLTVAAGLMDVFINFSLSSIFYSGNSFVNEGWRLVRDVVNIFFIISLLWTAISIILGLGQGRTNPYKQIAAIIIVAILINFSLLLSKIVVDSGNALGRIFYNSIEVTGVKEPSLTTGTGLEEVSVSKAIVKGLNITKIINTEAMEGLRELKNTNTAIIFIIILAIAINVIAIIAFLKISMAFVGRIGGIWLAMILSPFAFVSKIIPGGDKLGDYSFGGWFSNLLKVSFMAPIFLFFLYLIILVINSNFINGLLTIPQDGQAFTFFQFIIIIFVQVLLIIGLLNKAKDVSIKMAGEVAGQVAGAVRGL
;
A
#
# COMPACT_ATOMS: atom_id res chain seq x y z
N PRO A 1 -22.70 45.41 7.68
CA PRO A 1 -22.30 46.16 8.89
C PRO A 1 -23.30 45.91 10.03
N ILE A 2 -23.05 44.88 10.83
CA ILE A 2 -23.77 44.65 12.08
C ILE A 2 -22.69 44.46 13.15
N SER A 3 -22.80 45.32 14.15
CA SER A 3 -21.87 45.59 15.23
C SER A 3 -21.91 44.53 16.34
N ILE A 4 -20.75 44.39 16.98
CA ILE A 4 -20.45 43.61 18.17
C ILE A 4 -21.24 44.17 19.36
N ASP A 5 -21.76 43.30 20.23
CA ASP A 5 -22.07 43.64 21.63
C ASP A 5 -21.16 42.83 22.55
N SER A 6 -20.55 43.55 23.49
CA SER A 6 -19.41 43.19 24.31
C SER A 6 -19.80 43.30 25.78
N THR A 7 -20.60 42.36 26.28
CA THR A 7 -20.90 42.25 27.71
C THR A 7 -21.11 40.80 28.12
N ALA A 8 -20.03 40.13 28.55
CA ALA A 8 -20.09 39.07 29.57
C ALA A 8 -18.66 38.68 30.02
N PHE A 9 -17.88 39.65 30.48
CA PHE A 9 -16.73 39.39 31.35
C PHE A 9 -17.09 39.90 32.75
N SER A 10 -17.23 38.99 33.72
CA SER A 10 -16.83 39.22 35.12
C SER A 10 -17.01 37.94 35.94
N SER A 11 -15.93 37.56 36.64
CA SER A 11 -15.86 36.78 37.91
C SER A 11 -16.43 35.36 37.88
N VAL A 12 -15.68 34.30 38.20
CA VAL A 12 -14.95 34.11 39.47
C VAL A 12 -13.71 33.25 39.23
N ILE A 13 -12.58 33.76 39.71
CA ILE A 13 -11.32 33.06 39.94
C ILE A 13 -11.40 32.48 41.36
N GLU A 14 -11.10 31.19 41.54
CA GLU A 14 -10.64 30.67 42.83
C GLU A 14 -9.34 29.88 42.56
N PHE A 15 -8.21 30.52 42.88
CA PHE A 15 -6.90 29.88 42.91
C PHE A 15 -6.75 29.10 44.21
N LYS A 16 -6.31 27.85 44.12
CA LYS A 16 -5.64 27.17 45.23
C LYS A 16 -4.20 26.90 44.81
N THR A 17 -3.30 27.74 45.31
CA THR A 17 -1.85 27.61 45.20
C THR A 17 -1.34 26.60 46.23
N THR A 18 -0.54 25.64 45.79
CA THR A 18 0.59 25.16 46.59
C THR A 18 1.81 25.25 45.71
N GLU A 19 2.66 26.21 46.07
CA GLU A 19 4.02 26.38 45.62
C GLU A 19 4.81 25.10 45.91
N GLU A 20 5.55 24.59 44.92
CA GLU A 20 6.97 24.37 45.15
C GLU A 20 7.74 24.68 43.86
N GLU A 21 8.74 25.50 44.06
CA GLU A 21 9.56 26.27 43.14
C GLU A 21 10.61 25.38 42.48
N THR A 22 10.84 25.52 41.17
CA THR A 22 12.18 25.83 40.62
C THR A 22 12.21 25.93 39.08
N ALA A 23 12.65 27.11 38.65
CA ALA A 23 13.45 27.44 37.45
C ALA A 23 12.85 27.24 36.04
N LEU A 24 12.36 28.39 35.54
CA LEU A 24 12.20 28.82 34.16
C LEU A 24 13.50 28.70 33.33
N ASP A 25 13.45 28.12 32.13
CA ASP A 25 14.13 28.72 30.98
C ASP A 25 13.30 28.55 29.69
N THR A 26 13.27 29.67 29.00
CA THR A 26 12.52 30.10 27.83
C THR A 26 13.07 29.53 26.52
N THR A 27 12.24 28.89 25.69
CA THR A 27 12.37 29.00 24.23
C THR A 27 11.04 28.84 23.50
N VAL A 28 10.61 29.99 22.97
CA VAL A 28 9.82 30.27 21.75
C VAL A 28 9.46 29.07 20.87
N THR A 29 8.16 28.95 20.61
CA THR A 29 7.58 28.18 19.50
C THR A 29 7.97 28.78 18.15
N THR A 30 8.54 27.95 17.28
CA THR A 30 8.41 28.11 15.83
C THR A 30 7.87 26.82 15.25
N ASP A 31 6.73 26.95 14.57
CA ASP A 31 6.13 26.00 13.65
C ASP A 31 7.19 25.28 12.81
N GLY A 32 7.13 23.96 12.83
CA GLY A 32 7.93 23.07 12.01
C GLY A 32 7.50 21.66 12.31
N GLY A 33 6.71 21.06 11.41
CA GLY A 33 6.15 19.72 11.55
C GLY A 33 7.20 18.72 12.02
N THR A 34 7.15 18.38 13.30
CA THR A 34 7.93 17.29 13.87
C THR A 34 7.33 16.00 13.36
N PHE A 35 8.05 15.34 12.46
CA PHE A 35 7.86 13.92 12.19
C PHE A 35 8.00 13.19 13.53
N VAL A 36 6.87 12.84 14.14
CA VAL A 36 6.85 11.85 15.20
C VAL A 36 7.12 10.52 14.51
N ALA A 37 8.41 10.21 14.36
CA ALA A 37 8.84 8.84 14.15
C ALA A 37 8.18 8.04 15.27
N ALA A 38 7.37 7.05 14.91
CA ALA A 38 6.86 6.07 15.86
C ALA A 38 8.03 5.24 16.39
N SER A 39 8.85 5.86 17.23
CA SER A 39 9.89 5.27 18.03
C SER A 39 9.29 4.95 19.39
N GLU A 40 8.47 3.90 19.43
CA GLU A 40 8.48 3.02 20.60
C GLU A 40 9.55 1.93 20.36
N GLY A 41 10.77 2.38 20.03
CA GLY A 41 11.98 1.59 20.20
C GLY A 41 12.62 2.06 21.48
N ASN A 42 12.35 1.35 22.58
CA ASN A 42 12.95 1.57 23.88
C ASN A 42 14.49 1.70 23.73
N THR A 43 15.06 2.82 24.17
CA THR A 43 16.51 3.10 24.17
C THR A 43 17.27 2.38 25.29
N GLU A 44 16.59 1.51 26.05
CA GLU A 44 17.24 0.58 26.96
C GLU A 44 17.81 -0.63 26.18
N ASN A 45 18.98 -1.13 26.63
CA ASN A 45 19.62 -2.33 26.10
C ASN A 45 18.56 -3.41 25.77
N PRO A 46 18.38 -3.79 24.49
CA PRO A 46 17.21 -4.53 24.06
C PRO A 46 17.05 -5.81 24.88
N SER A 47 15.83 -6.08 25.33
CA SER A 47 15.48 -7.26 26.14
C SER A 47 15.98 -8.58 25.53
N ILE A 48 16.12 -8.63 24.20
CA ILE A 48 16.64 -9.77 23.41
C ILE A 48 18.16 -9.94 23.55
N LEU A 49 18.94 -8.85 23.74
CA LEU A 49 20.39 -8.91 23.96
C LEU A 49 20.78 -8.97 25.45
N LYS A 50 19.82 -8.78 26.38
CA LYS A 50 20.06 -8.98 27.81
C LYS A 50 20.60 -10.41 28.04
N GLY A 51 21.68 -10.55 28.82
CA GLY A 51 22.33 -11.84 29.08
C GLY A 51 23.36 -12.29 28.03
N LEU A 52 23.52 -11.54 26.94
CA LEU A 52 24.63 -11.71 25.98
C LEU A 52 25.87 -10.97 26.50
N GLU A 53 26.30 -11.29 27.72
CA GLU A 53 27.49 -10.70 28.33
C GLU A 53 28.71 -11.55 28.02
N CYS A 54 29.84 -10.89 27.75
CA CYS A 54 31.11 -11.57 27.62
C CYS A 54 32.03 -11.12 28.76
N SER A 55 32.57 -12.08 29.51
CA SER A 55 33.47 -11.81 30.62
C SER A 55 34.90 -12.08 30.20
N ILE A 56 35.75 -11.06 30.29
CA ILE A 56 37.20 -11.21 30.12
C ILE A 56 37.82 -11.28 31.53
N ASN A 57 37.90 -12.50 32.08
CA ASN A 57 38.54 -12.73 33.38
C ASN A 57 40.04 -12.96 33.21
N VAL A 58 40.79 -11.85 33.10
CA VAL A 58 42.26 -11.86 32.94
C VAL A 58 42.97 -12.62 34.08
N LEU A 59 42.40 -12.59 35.28
CA LEU A 59 42.98 -13.21 36.48
C LEU A 59 42.84 -14.74 36.57
N LYS A 60 41.92 -15.35 35.79
CA LYS A 60 41.70 -16.82 35.80
C LYS A 60 42.21 -17.52 34.54
N GLY A 61 42.77 -16.80 33.56
CA GLY A 61 43.24 -17.37 32.30
C GLY A 61 42.13 -17.93 31.39
N GLU A 62 40.86 -17.75 31.77
CA GLU A 62 39.70 -18.19 30.99
C GLU A 62 39.28 -17.09 30.01
N PHE A 63 39.81 -17.16 28.79
CA PHE A 63 39.52 -16.19 27.74
C PHE A 63 38.37 -16.72 26.87
N GLN A 64 37.13 -16.29 27.16
CA GLN A 64 35.94 -16.67 26.38
C GLN A 64 35.82 -15.86 25.06
N ILE A 65 36.85 -15.91 24.20
CA ILE A 65 36.89 -15.17 22.92
C ILE A 65 35.64 -15.41 22.10
N GLY A 66 35.21 -16.67 22.00
CA GLY A 66 34.04 -17.06 21.22
C GLY A 66 32.77 -16.34 21.70
N ALA A 67 32.57 -16.19 23.01
CA ALA A 67 31.43 -15.49 23.56
C ALA A 67 31.45 -13.98 23.25
N CYS A 68 32.63 -13.33 23.34
CA CYS A 68 32.78 -11.92 23.00
C CYS A 68 32.57 -11.63 21.51
N VAL A 69 33.07 -12.49 20.62
CA VAL A 69 32.86 -12.36 19.17
C VAL A 69 31.38 -12.50 18.82
N ILE A 70 30.71 -13.48 19.40
CA ILE A 70 29.27 -13.70 19.18
C ILE A 70 28.44 -12.54 19.73
N ALA A 71 28.79 -12.02 20.91
CA ALA A 71 28.12 -10.85 21.47
C ALA A 71 28.28 -9.62 20.57
N GLY A 72 29.50 -9.33 20.10
CA GLY A 72 29.76 -8.24 19.16
C GLY A 72 28.97 -8.36 17.86
N LEU A 73 28.91 -9.57 17.27
CA LEU A 73 28.11 -9.84 16.07
C LEU A 73 26.62 -9.58 16.31
N ALA A 74 26.07 -9.97 17.46
CA ALA A 74 24.67 -9.74 17.78
C ALA A 74 24.32 -8.25 17.88
N TYR A 75 25.19 -7.41 18.45
CA TYR A 75 25.00 -5.95 18.46
C TYR A 75 25.06 -5.36 17.05
N ILE A 76 25.94 -5.85 16.18
CA ILE A 76 26.01 -5.43 14.77
C ILE A 76 24.71 -5.79 14.04
N PHE A 77 24.23 -7.03 14.16
CA PHE A 77 22.98 -7.45 13.54
C PHE A 77 21.78 -6.70 14.12
N TRP A 78 21.79 -6.38 15.41
CA TRP A 78 20.75 -5.55 16.01
C TRP A 78 20.72 -4.14 15.41
N ALA A 79 21.88 -3.51 15.22
CA ALA A 79 21.96 -2.21 14.56
C ALA A 79 21.43 -2.27 13.11
N LEU A 80 21.79 -3.31 12.35
CA LEU A 80 21.25 -3.54 11.00
C LEU A 80 19.73 -3.76 11.01
N PHE A 81 19.20 -4.45 12.01
CA PHE A 81 17.77 -4.64 12.17
C PHE A 81 17.05 -3.31 12.39
N GLN A 82 17.56 -2.42 13.24
CA GLN A 82 16.98 -1.09 13.45
C GLN A 82 16.95 -0.26 12.15
N VAL A 83 18.04 -0.28 11.38
CA VAL A 83 18.08 0.38 10.06
C VAL A 83 17.03 -0.21 9.12
N SER A 84 16.89 -1.55 9.07
CA SER A 84 15.88 -2.21 8.24
C SER A 84 14.45 -1.87 8.68
N ALA A 85 14.20 -1.73 9.98
CA ALA A 85 12.89 -1.40 10.53
C ALA A 85 12.49 0.05 10.21
N LEU A 86 13.46 0.99 10.25
CA LEU A 86 13.25 2.37 9.81
C LEU A 86 12.87 2.43 8.33
N LEU A 87 13.63 1.76 7.47
CA LEU A 87 13.34 1.69 6.03
C LEU A 87 11.97 1.06 5.74
N LEU A 88 11.59 0.02 6.49
CA LEU A 88 10.27 -0.59 6.40
C LEU A 88 9.16 0.39 6.75
N THR A 89 9.36 1.22 7.78
CA THR A 89 8.38 2.24 8.20
C THR A 89 8.20 3.31 7.13
N VAL A 90 9.30 3.75 6.50
CA VAL A 90 9.25 4.70 5.38
C VAL A 90 8.52 4.09 4.17
N ALA A 91 8.85 2.84 3.80
CA ALA A 91 8.20 2.15 2.68
C ALA A 91 6.70 1.91 2.93
N ALA A 92 6.33 1.60 4.18
CA ALA A 92 4.95 1.45 4.63
C ALA A 92 4.17 2.77 4.52
N GLY A 93 4.72 3.87 5.06
CA GLY A 93 4.09 5.19 4.96
C GLY A 93 3.91 5.63 3.50
N LEU A 94 4.90 5.38 2.64
CA LEU A 94 4.78 5.69 1.21
C LEU A 94 3.62 4.93 0.55
N MET A 95 3.43 3.65 0.91
CA MET A 95 2.32 2.86 0.40
C MET A 95 0.97 3.42 0.86
N ASP A 96 0.84 3.76 2.14
CA ASP A 96 -0.39 4.31 2.71
C ASP A 96 -0.78 5.64 2.03
N VAL A 97 0.18 6.56 1.84
CA VAL A 97 -0.02 7.83 1.12
C VAL A 97 -0.52 7.59 -0.30
N PHE A 98 0.13 6.71 -1.07
CA PHE A 98 -0.28 6.48 -2.47
C PHE A 98 -1.61 5.77 -2.59
N ILE A 99 -1.96 4.89 -1.65
CA ILE A 99 -3.31 4.30 -1.58
C ILE A 99 -4.34 5.40 -1.35
N ASN A 100 -4.10 6.29 -0.37
CA ASN A 100 -5.01 7.40 -0.05
C ASN A 100 -5.22 8.31 -1.28
N PHE A 101 -4.14 8.74 -1.93
CA PHE A 101 -4.21 9.57 -3.12
C PHE A 101 -4.96 8.89 -4.26
N SER A 102 -4.71 7.59 -4.48
CA SER A 102 -5.38 6.82 -5.53
C SER A 102 -6.88 6.60 -5.26
N LEU A 103 -7.33 6.62 -4.00
CA LEU A 103 -8.76 6.51 -3.67
C LEU A 103 -9.46 7.87 -3.62
N SER A 104 -8.71 8.96 -3.51
CA SER A 104 -9.25 10.32 -3.47
C SER A 104 -9.86 10.72 -4.81
N SER A 105 -11.07 11.28 -4.77
CA SER A 105 -11.77 11.75 -5.97
C SER A 105 -11.12 12.99 -6.59
N ILE A 106 -10.31 13.74 -5.82
CA ILE A 106 -9.66 14.98 -6.25
C ILE A 106 -8.81 14.76 -7.52
N PHE A 107 -8.12 13.63 -7.61
CA PHE A 107 -7.27 13.30 -8.75
C PHE A 107 -8.03 12.93 -10.03
N TYR A 108 -9.36 12.71 -9.96
CA TYR A 108 -10.16 12.19 -11.07
C TYR A 108 -11.29 13.12 -11.53
N SER A 109 -11.98 13.78 -10.59
CA SER A 109 -13.16 14.60 -10.90
C SER A 109 -12.82 16.06 -11.18
N GLY A 110 -11.85 16.63 -10.46
CA GLY A 110 -11.48 18.06 -10.52
C GLY A 110 -10.27 18.40 -11.39
N ASN A 111 -9.71 17.44 -12.12
CA ASN A 111 -8.45 17.65 -12.85
C ASN A 111 -8.66 18.29 -14.23
N SER A 112 -8.18 19.53 -14.41
CA SER A 112 -8.19 20.25 -15.69
C SER A 112 -7.46 19.50 -16.80
N PHE A 113 -6.35 18.83 -16.49
CA PHE A 113 -5.56 18.07 -17.48
C PHE A 113 -6.39 16.97 -18.17
N VAL A 114 -7.17 16.20 -17.40
CA VAL A 114 -8.01 15.13 -17.94
C VAL A 114 -9.12 15.70 -18.83
N ASN A 115 -9.75 16.78 -18.39
CA ASN A 115 -10.85 17.40 -19.14
C ASN A 115 -10.35 18.01 -20.47
N GLU A 116 -9.21 18.70 -20.46
CA GLU A 116 -8.61 19.26 -21.67
C GLU A 116 -8.09 18.17 -22.61
N GLY A 117 -7.40 17.15 -22.09
CA GLY A 117 -6.94 16.01 -22.88
C GLY A 117 -8.09 15.26 -23.55
N TRP A 118 -9.18 15.03 -22.81
CA TRP A 118 -10.40 14.43 -23.36
C TRP A 118 -11.03 15.27 -24.47
N ARG A 119 -11.12 16.61 -24.31
CA ARG A 119 -11.64 17.51 -25.36
C ARG A 119 -10.80 17.40 -26.63
N LEU A 120 -9.47 17.43 -26.50
CA LEU A 120 -8.56 17.29 -27.62
C LEU A 120 -8.78 15.96 -28.37
N VAL A 121 -8.81 14.83 -27.66
CA VAL A 121 -9.00 13.51 -28.28
C VAL A 121 -10.37 13.40 -28.94
N ARG A 122 -11.42 13.93 -28.31
CA ARG A 122 -12.77 13.98 -28.88
C ARG A 122 -12.80 14.77 -30.19
N ASP A 123 -12.14 15.92 -30.22
CA ASP A 123 -12.11 16.77 -31.42
C ASP A 123 -11.38 16.07 -32.58
N VAL A 124 -10.30 15.34 -32.28
CA VAL A 124 -9.63 14.45 -33.26
C VAL A 124 -10.56 13.32 -33.73
N VAL A 125 -11.28 12.70 -32.80
CA VAL A 125 -12.24 11.62 -33.05
C VAL A 125 -13.40 12.06 -33.97
N ASN A 126 -13.83 13.31 -33.90
CA ASN A 126 -14.86 13.85 -34.79
C ASN A 126 -14.43 13.80 -36.28
N ILE A 127 -13.13 13.89 -36.58
CA ILE A 127 -12.63 13.73 -37.95
C ILE A 127 -12.81 12.29 -38.41
N PHE A 128 -12.48 11.32 -37.55
CA PHE A 128 -12.67 9.90 -37.85
C PHE A 128 -14.14 9.53 -38.10
N PHE A 129 -15.08 10.23 -37.45
CA PHE A 129 -16.51 10.05 -37.71
C PHE A 129 -16.88 10.38 -39.17
N ILE A 130 -16.38 11.50 -39.70
CA ILE A 130 -16.61 11.91 -41.10
C ILE A 130 -16.01 10.86 -42.05
N ILE A 131 -14.79 10.40 -41.77
CA ILE A 131 -14.11 9.38 -42.59
C ILE A 131 -14.89 8.06 -42.57
N SER A 132 -15.37 7.61 -41.40
CA SER A 132 -16.19 6.40 -41.28
C SER A 132 -17.48 6.50 -42.09
N LEU A 133 -18.18 7.63 -42.03
CA LEU A 133 -19.41 7.84 -42.83
C LEU A 133 -19.13 7.80 -44.33
N LEU A 134 -18.07 8.47 -44.79
CA LEU A 134 -17.66 8.47 -46.20
C LEU A 134 -17.32 7.05 -46.67
N TRP A 135 -16.57 6.30 -45.86
CA TRP A 135 -16.23 4.91 -46.16
C TRP A 135 -17.47 4.01 -46.24
N THR A 136 -18.43 4.19 -45.33
CA THR A 136 -19.69 3.43 -45.36
C THR A 136 -20.52 3.77 -46.60
N ALA A 137 -20.59 5.05 -46.99
CA ALA A 137 -21.28 5.46 -48.21
C ALA A 137 -20.67 4.83 -49.48
N ILE A 138 -19.34 4.86 -49.61
CA ILE A 138 -18.63 4.22 -50.73
C ILE A 138 -18.88 2.70 -50.74
N SER A 139 -18.85 2.06 -49.56
CA SER A 139 -19.09 0.62 -49.44
C SER A 139 -20.50 0.20 -49.86
N ILE A 140 -21.49 1.08 -49.67
CA ILE A 140 -22.87 0.88 -50.15
C ILE A 140 -22.92 1.01 -51.68
N ILE A 141 -22.33 2.07 -52.25
CA ILE A 141 -22.32 2.32 -53.71
C ILE A 141 -21.63 1.18 -54.45
N LEU A 142 -20.49 0.71 -53.95
CA LEU A 142 -19.70 -0.36 -54.57
C LEU A 142 -20.25 -1.77 -54.29
N GLY A 143 -21.33 -1.91 -53.51
CA GLY A 143 -21.92 -3.21 -53.18
C GLY A 143 -21.01 -4.12 -52.33
N LEU A 144 -19.95 -3.59 -51.72
CA LEU A 144 -18.96 -4.35 -50.94
C LEU A 144 -19.56 -4.98 -49.67
N GLY A 145 -20.77 -4.59 -49.29
CA GLY A 145 -21.49 -5.05 -48.09
C GLY A 145 -22.22 -6.40 -48.19
N GLN A 146 -22.27 -7.05 -49.36
CA GLN A 146 -23.06 -8.29 -49.56
C GLN A 146 -22.51 -9.55 -48.87
N GLY A 147 -21.30 -9.52 -48.28
CA GLY A 147 -20.67 -10.74 -47.73
C GLY A 147 -20.21 -10.74 -46.27
N ARG A 148 -19.98 -9.59 -45.62
CA ARG A 148 -19.31 -9.58 -44.28
C ARG A 148 -19.84 -8.58 -43.25
N THR A 149 -20.47 -7.47 -43.66
CA THR A 149 -21.01 -6.48 -42.72
C THR A 149 -22.21 -5.81 -43.35
N ASN A 150 -23.39 -6.00 -42.75
CA ASN A 150 -24.61 -5.31 -43.16
C ASN A 150 -24.39 -3.78 -43.04
N PRO A 151 -24.40 -3.01 -44.15
CA PRO A 151 -24.12 -1.57 -44.11
C PRO A 151 -25.08 -0.80 -43.20
N TYR A 152 -26.34 -1.24 -43.08
CA TYR A 152 -27.32 -0.65 -42.19
C TYR A 152 -26.94 -0.82 -40.71
N LYS A 153 -26.31 -1.94 -40.34
CA LYS A 153 -25.80 -2.17 -38.98
C LYS A 153 -24.63 -1.23 -38.66
N GLN A 154 -23.80 -0.91 -39.65
CA GLN A 154 -22.68 0.00 -39.45
C GLN A 154 -23.13 1.45 -39.30
N ILE A 155 -24.14 1.89 -40.07
CA ILE A 155 -24.76 3.21 -39.88
C ILE A 155 -25.36 3.33 -38.46
N ALA A 156 -26.09 2.31 -38.01
CA ALA A 156 -26.64 2.30 -36.65
C ALA A 156 -25.53 2.39 -35.59
N ALA A 157 -24.42 1.65 -35.76
CA ALA A 157 -23.27 1.71 -34.86
C ALA A 157 -22.62 3.11 -34.85
N ILE A 158 -22.48 3.75 -36.02
CA ILE A 158 -21.95 5.11 -36.16
C ILE A 158 -22.80 6.12 -35.38
N ILE A 159 -24.13 6.06 -35.49
CA ILE A 159 -25.05 6.94 -34.75
C ILE A 159 -24.91 6.73 -33.23
N ILE A 160 -24.94 5.48 -32.78
CA ILE A 160 -24.82 5.15 -31.34
C ILE A 160 -23.49 5.66 -30.78
N VAL A 161 -22.38 5.39 -31.49
CA VAL A 161 -21.05 5.81 -31.08
C VAL A 161 -20.90 7.33 -31.07
N ALA A 162 -21.50 8.06 -32.02
CA ALA A 162 -21.49 9.52 -32.03
C ALA A 162 -22.11 10.13 -30.75
N ILE A 163 -23.17 9.52 -30.25
CA ILE A 163 -23.79 9.92 -28.98
C ILE A 163 -22.85 9.58 -27.82
N LEU A 164 -22.35 8.34 -27.76
CA LEU A 164 -21.51 7.85 -26.67
C LEU A 164 -20.16 8.57 -26.55
N ILE A 165 -19.58 9.07 -27.64
CA ILE A 165 -18.33 9.85 -27.62
C ILE A 165 -18.44 11.06 -26.68
N ASN A 166 -19.58 11.75 -26.66
CA ASN A 166 -19.79 12.90 -25.78
C ASN A 166 -19.95 12.49 -24.31
N PHE A 167 -20.39 11.27 -24.04
CA PHE A 167 -20.53 10.70 -22.70
C PHE A 167 -19.36 9.79 -22.28
N SER A 168 -18.34 9.65 -23.13
CA SER A 168 -17.21 8.73 -22.91
C SER A 168 -16.45 9.00 -21.61
N LEU A 169 -16.24 10.28 -21.29
CA LEU A 169 -15.62 10.70 -20.03
C LEU A 169 -16.50 10.37 -18.82
N LEU A 170 -17.81 10.60 -18.93
CA LEU A 170 -18.77 10.29 -17.87
C LEU A 170 -18.77 8.78 -17.57
N LEU A 171 -18.83 7.94 -18.60
CA LEU A 171 -18.78 6.48 -18.45
C LEU A 171 -17.49 6.02 -17.76
N SER A 172 -16.36 6.61 -18.14
CA SER A 172 -15.06 6.32 -17.54
C SER A 172 -15.05 6.69 -16.05
N LYS A 173 -15.56 7.88 -15.69
CA LYS A 173 -15.65 8.35 -14.31
C LYS A 173 -16.55 7.45 -13.45
N ILE A 174 -17.71 7.03 -13.97
CA ILE A 174 -18.62 6.12 -13.26
C ILE A 174 -17.92 4.79 -12.90
N VAL A 175 -17.14 4.22 -13.82
CA VAL A 175 -16.40 2.98 -13.57
C VAL A 175 -15.31 3.18 -12.51
N VAL A 176 -14.56 4.28 -12.60
CA VAL A 176 -13.51 4.64 -11.63
C VAL A 176 -14.10 4.89 -10.25
N ASP A 177 -15.18 5.64 -10.17
CA ASP A 177 -15.87 5.97 -8.92
C ASP A 177 -16.43 4.71 -8.25
N SER A 178 -16.96 3.77 -9.04
CA SER A 178 -17.40 2.46 -8.53
C SER A 178 -16.24 1.68 -7.93
N GLY A 179 -15.08 1.64 -8.61
CA GLY A 179 -13.87 1.00 -8.09
C GLY A 179 -13.35 1.65 -6.81
N ASN A 180 -13.31 2.99 -6.76
CA ASN A 180 -12.90 3.75 -5.59
C ASN A 180 -13.86 3.57 -4.41
N ALA A 181 -15.18 3.55 -4.68
CA ALA A 181 -16.20 3.30 -3.66
C ALA A 181 -16.05 1.91 -3.04
N LEU A 182 -15.89 0.87 -3.86
CA LEU A 182 -15.60 -0.48 -3.37
C LEU A 182 -14.28 -0.54 -2.59
N GLY A 183 -13.26 0.18 -3.04
CA GLY A 183 -11.98 0.26 -2.32
C GLY A 183 -12.13 0.85 -0.93
N ARG A 184 -12.90 1.93 -0.79
CA ARG A 184 -13.18 2.58 0.50
C ARG A 184 -13.88 1.65 1.51
N ILE A 185 -14.73 0.73 1.06
CA ILE A 185 -15.38 -0.25 1.95
C ILE A 185 -14.31 -1.10 2.69
N PHE A 186 -13.35 -1.65 1.93
CA PHE A 186 -12.27 -2.44 2.53
C PHE A 186 -11.30 -1.56 3.32
N TYR A 187 -10.94 -0.39 2.80
CA TYR A 187 -10.05 0.57 3.48
C TYR A 187 -10.58 0.92 4.88
N ASN A 188 -11.86 1.27 4.99
CA ASN A 188 -12.49 1.64 6.26
C ASN A 188 -12.68 0.42 7.17
N SER A 189 -12.88 -0.78 6.63
CA SER A 189 -12.96 -2.01 7.44
C SER A 189 -11.61 -2.38 8.08
N ILE A 190 -10.52 -2.04 7.39
CA ILE A 190 -9.17 -2.19 7.94
C ILE A 190 -8.92 -1.17 9.07
N GLU A 191 -9.40 0.06 8.94
CA GLU A 191 -9.31 1.09 9.97
C GLU A 191 -9.93 0.66 11.31
N VAL A 192 -11.11 0.04 11.26
CA VAL A 192 -11.83 -0.43 12.47
C VAL A 192 -11.11 -1.58 13.18
N THR A 193 -10.27 -2.33 12.45
CA THR A 193 -9.47 -3.45 13.00
C THR A 193 -8.00 -3.09 13.24
N GLY A 194 -7.59 -1.87 12.85
CA GLY A 194 -6.23 -1.34 12.93
C GLY A 194 -5.97 -0.51 14.19
N VAL A 195 -4.70 -0.18 14.41
CA VAL A 195 -4.25 0.69 15.50
C VAL A 195 -4.61 2.14 15.14
N LYS A 196 -5.59 2.73 15.84
CA LYS A 196 -5.97 4.15 15.70
C LYS A 196 -4.87 5.03 16.31
N GLU A 197 -4.13 5.73 15.49
CA GLU A 197 -3.07 6.68 15.90
C GLU A 197 -3.21 7.96 15.07
N PRO A 198 -2.70 9.12 15.53
CA PRO A 198 -2.87 10.38 14.85
C PRO A 198 -2.23 10.33 13.46
N SER A 199 -3.08 10.33 12.44
CA SER A 199 -2.75 10.38 11.03
C SER A 199 -2.05 11.69 10.68
N LEU A 200 -1.08 11.67 9.76
CA LEU A 200 -0.71 12.90 9.07
C LEU A 200 -1.96 13.37 8.31
N THR A 201 -2.39 14.61 8.55
CA THR A 201 -3.41 15.27 7.74
C THR A 201 -2.84 15.52 6.36
N THR A 202 -3.03 14.58 5.44
CA THR A 202 -2.78 14.84 4.02
C THR A 202 -3.83 15.82 3.52
N GLY A 203 -3.42 16.83 2.74
CA GLY A 203 -4.29 17.90 2.21
C GLY A 203 -5.42 17.45 1.27
N THR A 204 -5.73 16.15 1.25
CA THR A 204 -6.80 15.47 0.50
C THR A 204 -8.10 15.33 1.29
N GLY A 205 -8.13 15.69 2.59
CA GLY A 205 -9.33 15.67 3.43
C GLY A 205 -9.79 14.27 3.86
N LEU A 206 -8.94 13.25 3.71
CA LEU A 206 -9.14 11.89 4.21
C LEU A 206 -8.20 11.66 5.40
N GLU A 207 -8.69 11.13 6.52
CA GLU A 207 -7.82 10.65 7.60
C GLU A 207 -6.96 9.50 7.06
N GLU A 208 -5.63 9.62 7.19
CA GLU A 208 -4.70 8.61 6.71
C GLU A 208 -4.75 7.37 7.63
N VAL A 209 -5.37 6.30 7.16
CA VAL A 209 -5.35 5.01 7.84
C VAL A 209 -4.01 4.35 7.55
N SER A 210 -3.26 4.03 8.61
CA SER A 210 -1.96 3.35 8.49
C SER A 210 -2.16 1.84 8.23
N VAL A 211 -2.66 1.50 7.04
CA VAL A 211 -2.99 0.14 6.62
C VAL A 211 -1.74 -0.76 6.64
N SER A 212 -0.60 -0.19 6.27
CA SER A 212 0.70 -0.84 6.24
C SER A 212 1.21 -1.18 7.64
N LYS A 213 0.89 -0.37 8.66
CA LYS A 213 1.32 -0.59 10.05
C LYS A 213 0.74 -1.87 10.64
N ALA A 214 -0.48 -2.25 10.26
CA ALA A 214 -1.08 -3.53 10.66
C ALA A 214 -0.27 -4.73 10.14
N ILE A 215 0.19 -4.67 8.89
CA ILE A 215 1.06 -5.68 8.30
C ILE A 215 2.43 -5.69 8.99
N VAL A 216 3.05 -4.52 9.19
CA VAL A 216 4.35 -4.40 9.87
C VAL A 216 4.26 -4.95 11.30
N LYS A 217 3.17 -4.69 12.03
CA LYS A 217 2.94 -5.25 13.37
C LYS A 217 2.80 -6.76 13.33
N GLY A 218 2.06 -7.31 12.36
CA GLY A 218 1.92 -8.77 12.19
C GLY A 218 3.19 -9.47 11.72
N LEU A 219 4.09 -8.77 11.04
CA LEU A 219 5.41 -9.25 10.63
C LEU A 219 6.50 -9.00 11.70
N ASN A 220 6.21 -8.25 12.76
CA ASN A 220 7.19 -7.89 13.78
C ASN A 220 7.49 -9.11 14.67
N ILE A 221 8.53 -9.84 14.29
CA ILE A 221 9.00 -11.04 14.99
C ILE A 221 9.47 -10.70 16.41
N THR A 222 9.99 -9.50 16.65
CA THR A 222 10.41 -9.03 17.99
C THR A 222 9.25 -9.04 18.99
N LYS A 223 7.99 -8.87 18.54
CA LYS A 223 6.80 -9.02 19.40
C LYS A 223 6.34 -10.48 19.54
N ILE A 224 6.59 -11.31 18.53
CA ILE A 224 6.32 -12.75 18.59
C ILE A 224 7.30 -13.45 19.55
N ILE A 225 8.52 -12.91 19.66
CA ILE A 225 9.51 -13.29 20.65
C ILE A 225 9.24 -12.49 21.93
N ASN A 226 8.20 -12.89 22.67
CA ASN A 226 7.94 -12.33 23.99
C ASN A 226 9.06 -12.75 24.98
N THR A 227 9.06 -12.15 26.18
CA THR A 227 10.02 -12.47 27.26
C THR A 227 10.02 -13.96 27.62
N GLU A 228 8.87 -14.63 27.56
CA GLU A 228 8.72 -16.06 27.85
C GLU A 228 9.37 -16.96 26.80
N ALA A 229 9.21 -16.63 25.51
CA ALA A 229 9.92 -17.29 24.42
C ALA A 229 11.42 -17.08 24.53
N MET A 230 11.86 -15.88 24.93
CA MET A 230 13.28 -15.62 25.20
C MET A 230 13.83 -16.45 26.36
N GLU A 231 13.05 -16.69 27.40
CA GLU A 231 13.45 -17.54 28.53
C GLU A 231 13.59 -19.00 28.10
N GLY A 232 12.65 -19.54 27.33
CA GLY A 232 12.78 -20.89 26.75
C GLY A 232 13.98 -21.05 25.80
N LEU A 233 14.38 -19.98 25.10
CA LEU A 233 15.60 -19.95 24.27
C LEU A 233 16.89 -19.89 25.09
N ARG A 234 16.85 -19.32 26.30
CA ARG A 234 17.99 -19.20 27.22
C ARG A 234 18.36 -20.51 27.90
N GLU A 235 17.43 -21.47 27.96
CA GLU A 235 17.72 -22.82 28.48
C GLU A 235 18.50 -23.70 27.48
N LEU A 236 18.64 -23.25 26.22
CA LEU A 236 19.38 -23.98 25.19
C LEU A 236 20.89 -23.74 25.33
N LYS A 237 21.69 -24.81 25.19
CA LYS A 237 23.16 -24.74 25.23
C LYS A 237 23.79 -23.77 24.21
N ASN A 238 23.06 -23.33 23.18
CA ASN A 238 23.49 -22.46 22.08
C ASN A 238 22.62 -21.19 21.92
N THR A 239 22.09 -20.62 23.01
CA THR A 239 21.21 -19.42 23.00
C THR A 239 21.71 -18.29 22.12
N ASN A 240 23.01 -17.98 22.16
CA ASN A 240 23.58 -16.83 21.45
C ASN A 240 23.46 -16.99 19.92
N THR A 241 23.64 -18.21 19.40
CA THR A 241 23.50 -18.51 17.97
C THR A 241 22.04 -18.47 17.53
N ALA A 242 21.11 -18.91 18.39
CA ALA A 242 19.68 -18.84 18.13
C ALA A 242 19.18 -17.39 18.02
N ILE A 243 19.65 -16.51 18.92
CA ILE A 243 19.30 -15.08 18.89
C ILE A 243 19.77 -14.42 17.58
N ILE A 244 21.02 -14.66 17.18
CA ILE A 244 21.56 -14.10 15.92
C ILE A 244 20.76 -14.59 14.71
N PHE A 245 20.44 -15.89 14.66
CA PHE A 245 19.64 -16.46 13.58
C PHE A 245 18.27 -15.78 13.47
N ILE A 246 17.61 -15.53 14.60
CA ILE A 246 16.30 -14.88 14.65
C ILE A 246 16.39 -13.42 14.18
N ILE A 247 17.43 -12.68 14.58
CA ILE A 247 17.65 -11.29 14.11
C ILE A 247 17.88 -11.27 12.59
N ILE A 248 18.70 -12.18 12.06
CA ILE A 248 18.93 -12.29 10.61
C ILE A 248 17.64 -12.60 9.86
N LEU A 249 16.82 -13.51 10.39
CA LEU A 249 15.51 -13.83 9.82
C LEU A 249 14.59 -12.60 9.81
N ALA A 250 14.56 -11.83 10.89
CA ALA A 250 13.79 -10.59 11.00
C ALA A 250 14.23 -9.54 9.98
N ILE A 251 15.54 -9.36 9.79
CA ILE A 251 16.10 -8.48 8.75
C ILE A 251 15.64 -8.94 7.36
N ALA A 252 15.75 -10.24 7.05
CA ALA A 252 15.36 -10.78 5.75
C ALA A 252 13.88 -10.52 5.44
N ILE A 253 13.01 -10.69 6.44
CA ILE A 253 11.57 -10.43 6.33
C ILE A 253 11.28 -8.94 6.11
N ASN A 254 11.95 -8.05 6.84
CA ASN A 254 11.85 -6.61 6.63
C ASN A 254 12.25 -6.23 5.19
N VAL A 255 13.36 -6.77 4.68
CA VAL A 255 13.82 -6.50 3.30
C VAL A 255 12.78 -6.96 2.27
N ILE A 256 12.21 -8.16 2.43
CA ILE A 256 11.15 -8.67 1.54
C ILE A 256 9.92 -7.75 1.58
N ALA A 257 9.51 -7.32 2.77
CA ALA A 257 8.36 -6.43 2.96
C ALA A 257 8.61 -5.03 2.36
N ILE A 258 9.80 -4.45 2.56
CA ILE A 258 10.22 -3.17 1.96
C ILE A 258 10.05 -3.22 0.44
N ILE A 259 10.63 -4.24 -0.21
CA ILE A 259 10.55 -4.40 -1.66
C ILE A 259 9.10 -4.56 -2.12
N ALA A 260 8.27 -5.27 -1.36
CA ALA A 260 6.85 -5.42 -1.67
C ALA A 260 6.10 -4.09 -1.58
N PHE A 261 6.26 -3.34 -0.49
CA PHE A 261 5.59 -2.05 -0.27
C PHE A 261 6.01 -0.99 -1.30
N LEU A 262 7.29 -0.92 -1.66
CA LEU A 262 7.75 -0.02 -2.71
C LEU A 262 7.13 -0.37 -4.08
N LYS A 263 7.04 -1.65 -4.41
CA LYS A 263 6.41 -2.09 -5.66
C LYS A 263 4.91 -1.81 -5.71
N ILE A 264 4.22 -2.01 -4.59
CA ILE A 264 2.80 -1.66 -4.47
C ILE A 264 2.60 -0.16 -4.61
N SER A 265 3.43 0.64 -3.93
CA SER A 265 3.44 2.11 -4.03
C SER A 265 3.52 2.57 -5.49
N MET A 266 4.50 2.05 -6.24
CA MET A 266 4.65 2.37 -7.66
C MET A 266 3.46 1.89 -8.52
N ALA A 267 2.86 0.76 -8.18
CA ALA A 267 1.66 0.29 -8.87
C ALA A 267 0.47 1.25 -8.65
N PHE A 268 0.31 1.83 -7.45
CA PHE A 268 -0.74 2.81 -7.16
C PHE A 268 -0.50 4.17 -7.88
N VAL A 269 0.75 4.58 -8.04
CA VAL A 269 1.12 5.71 -8.91
C VAL A 269 0.74 5.40 -10.37
N GLY A 270 1.13 4.23 -10.87
CA GLY A 270 0.79 3.77 -12.22
C GLY A 270 -0.72 3.71 -12.46
N ARG A 271 -1.50 3.34 -11.43
CA ARG A 271 -2.97 3.37 -11.47
C ARG A 271 -3.52 4.77 -11.70
N ILE A 272 -3.01 5.80 -11.04
CA ILE A 272 -3.48 7.19 -11.22
C ILE A 272 -3.27 7.61 -12.68
N GLY A 273 -2.06 7.42 -13.21
CA GLY A 273 -1.74 7.72 -14.60
C GLY A 273 -2.53 6.86 -15.61
N GLY A 274 -2.71 5.57 -15.33
CA GLY A 274 -3.48 4.66 -16.17
C GLY A 274 -4.95 5.05 -16.26
N ILE A 275 -5.55 5.50 -15.15
CA ILE A 275 -6.91 6.03 -15.12
C ILE A 275 -7.00 7.34 -15.93
N TRP A 276 -6.04 8.25 -15.79
CA TRP A 276 -6.00 9.48 -16.60
C TRP A 276 -5.93 9.19 -18.09
N LEU A 277 -5.05 8.28 -18.51
CA LEU A 277 -4.92 7.87 -19.90
C LEU A 277 -6.21 7.22 -20.41
N ALA A 278 -6.82 6.34 -19.62
CA ALA A 278 -8.08 5.70 -19.99
C ALA A 278 -9.22 6.72 -20.16
N MET A 279 -9.30 7.74 -19.30
CA MET A 279 -10.30 8.82 -19.42
C MET A 279 -10.07 9.68 -20.65
N ILE A 280 -8.82 10.08 -20.92
CA ILE A 280 -8.44 10.93 -22.06
C ILE A 280 -8.68 10.20 -23.38
N LEU A 281 -8.28 8.92 -23.48
CA LEU A 281 -8.43 8.11 -24.70
C LEU A 281 -9.83 7.49 -24.86
N SER A 282 -10.74 7.72 -23.92
CA SER A 282 -12.09 7.14 -23.96
C SER A 282 -12.85 7.41 -25.27
N PRO A 283 -12.84 8.62 -25.89
CA PRO A 283 -13.54 8.85 -27.16
C PRO A 283 -13.00 7.97 -28.29
N PHE A 284 -11.68 7.79 -28.33
CA PHE A 284 -11.00 7.01 -29.36
C PHE A 284 -11.34 5.53 -29.26
N ALA A 285 -11.46 5.00 -28.04
CA ALA A 285 -11.89 3.64 -27.80
C ALA A 285 -13.27 3.35 -28.41
N PHE A 286 -14.23 4.28 -28.30
CA PHE A 286 -15.55 4.12 -28.92
C PHE A 286 -15.48 4.17 -30.46
N VAL A 287 -14.62 5.02 -31.04
CA VAL A 287 -14.41 5.10 -32.49
C VAL A 287 -13.86 3.79 -33.06
N SER A 288 -13.10 3.02 -32.29
CA SER A 288 -12.58 1.73 -32.74
C SER A 288 -13.68 0.75 -33.18
N LYS A 289 -14.95 0.95 -32.76
CA LYS A 289 -16.09 0.14 -33.18
C LYS A 289 -16.69 0.50 -34.53
N ILE A 290 -16.35 1.66 -35.08
CA ILE A 290 -16.92 2.17 -36.34
C ILE A 290 -15.91 2.22 -37.49
N ILE A 291 -14.61 2.14 -37.18
CA ILE A 291 -13.55 2.07 -38.19
C ILE A 291 -13.34 0.61 -38.63
N PRO A 292 -13.25 0.31 -39.94
CA PRO A 292 -12.87 -1.00 -40.44
C PRO A 292 -11.50 -1.44 -39.88
N GLY A 293 -11.47 -2.57 -39.19
CA GLY A 293 -10.24 -3.07 -38.55
C GLY A 293 -9.89 -2.40 -37.22
N GLY A 294 -10.76 -1.56 -36.65
CA GLY A 294 -10.53 -0.93 -35.34
C GLY A 294 -10.41 -1.92 -34.17
N ASP A 295 -10.99 -3.12 -34.29
CA ASP A 295 -10.77 -4.21 -33.31
C ASP A 295 -9.32 -4.74 -33.34
N LYS A 296 -8.52 -4.46 -34.38
CA LYS A 296 -7.10 -4.82 -34.45
C LYS A 296 -6.17 -3.83 -33.73
N LEU A 297 -6.70 -2.76 -33.14
CA LEU A 297 -5.92 -1.75 -32.43
C LEU A 297 -5.44 -2.20 -31.03
N GLY A 298 -5.59 -3.49 -30.69
CA GLY A 298 -5.09 -4.07 -29.44
C GLY A 298 -5.68 -3.37 -28.21
N ASP A 299 -4.81 -2.89 -27.33
CA ASP A 299 -5.18 -2.20 -26.09
C ASP A 299 -5.96 -0.90 -26.28
N TYR A 300 -5.87 -0.27 -27.46
CA TYR A 300 -6.60 0.96 -27.77
C TYR A 300 -7.97 0.71 -28.40
N SER A 301 -8.27 -0.54 -28.76
CA SER A 301 -9.63 -0.92 -29.16
C SER A 301 -10.59 -0.77 -27.97
N PHE A 302 -11.89 -0.60 -28.23
CA PHE A 302 -12.90 -0.58 -27.17
C PHE A 302 -12.77 -1.74 -26.17
N GLY A 303 -12.52 -2.96 -26.66
CA GLY A 303 -12.37 -4.14 -25.80
C GLY A 303 -11.12 -4.08 -24.94
N GLY A 304 -9.97 -3.73 -25.53
CA GLY A 304 -8.71 -3.56 -24.81
C GLY A 304 -8.78 -2.42 -23.79
N TRP A 305 -9.27 -1.26 -24.21
CA TRP A 305 -9.46 -0.09 -23.37
C TRP A 305 -10.40 -0.37 -22.21
N PHE A 306 -11.57 -0.97 -22.46
CA PHE A 306 -12.55 -1.25 -21.41
C PHE A 306 -12.00 -2.28 -20.40
N SER A 307 -11.30 -3.31 -20.90
CA SER A 307 -10.61 -4.27 -20.03
C SER A 307 -9.57 -3.57 -19.16
N ASN A 308 -8.76 -2.68 -19.74
CA ASN A 308 -7.71 -1.96 -19.01
C ASN A 308 -8.31 -0.96 -18.01
N LEU A 309 -9.38 -0.24 -18.37
CA LEU A 309 -10.13 0.63 -17.45
C LEU A 309 -10.64 -0.15 -16.25
N LEU A 310 -11.24 -1.33 -16.47
CA LEU A 310 -11.68 -2.20 -15.37
C LEU A 310 -10.49 -2.67 -14.52
N LYS A 311 -9.38 -3.11 -15.14
CA LYS A 311 -8.19 -3.53 -14.39
C LYS A 311 -7.68 -2.42 -13.47
N VAL A 312 -7.43 -1.22 -14.00
CA VAL A 312 -6.88 -0.12 -13.19
C VAL A 312 -7.90 0.38 -12.17
N SER A 313 -9.20 0.43 -12.49
CA SER A 313 -10.25 0.90 -11.57
C SER A 313 -10.40 -0.05 -10.38
N PHE A 314 -10.46 -1.37 -10.64
CA PHE A 314 -10.66 -2.41 -9.62
C PHE A 314 -9.36 -2.93 -8.99
N MET A 315 -8.20 -2.44 -9.39
CA MET A 315 -6.91 -2.77 -8.77
C MET A 315 -6.91 -2.46 -7.26
N ALA A 316 -7.36 -1.25 -6.89
CA ALA A 316 -7.38 -0.80 -5.50
C ALA A 316 -8.29 -1.66 -4.59
N PRO A 317 -9.58 -1.91 -4.93
CA PRO A 317 -10.42 -2.78 -4.10
C PRO A 317 -9.89 -4.21 -4.00
N ILE A 318 -9.32 -4.76 -5.08
CA ILE A 318 -8.74 -6.10 -5.03
C ILE A 318 -7.51 -6.14 -4.12
N PHE A 319 -6.63 -5.14 -4.20
CA PHE A 319 -5.49 -5.03 -3.30
C PHE A 319 -5.93 -4.94 -1.83
N LEU A 320 -6.89 -4.06 -1.54
CA LEU A 320 -7.40 -3.85 -0.18
C LEU A 320 -8.15 -5.06 0.36
N PHE A 321 -8.81 -5.83 -0.50
CA PHE A 321 -9.36 -7.13 -0.14
C PHE A 321 -8.27 -8.12 0.31
N PHE A 322 -7.18 -8.24 -0.44
CA PHE A 322 -6.03 -9.07 0.00
C PHE A 322 -5.44 -8.57 1.31
N LEU A 323 -5.34 -7.25 1.47
CA LEU A 323 -4.84 -6.64 2.70
C LEU A 323 -5.74 -6.98 3.88
N TYR A 324 -7.06 -6.86 3.71
CA TYR A 324 -8.04 -7.29 4.70
C TYR A 324 -7.89 -8.77 5.08
N LEU A 325 -7.65 -9.67 4.11
CA LEU A 325 -7.35 -11.08 4.40
C LEU A 325 -6.06 -11.26 5.21
N ILE A 326 -5.00 -10.51 4.88
CA ILE A 326 -3.74 -10.54 5.64
C ILE A 326 -3.99 -10.14 7.09
N ILE A 327 -4.76 -9.08 7.33
CA ILE A 327 -5.09 -8.62 8.68
C ILE A 327 -5.95 -9.63 9.42
N LEU A 328 -6.91 -10.26 8.75
CA LEU A 328 -7.72 -11.33 9.33
C LEU A 328 -6.81 -12.47 9.81
N VAL A 329 -5.82 -12.87 9.01
CA VAL A 329 -4.85 -13.90 9.42
C VAL A 329 -4.00 -13.43 10.61
N ILE A 330 -3.48 -12.20 10.57
CA ILE A 330 -2.68 -11.61 11.66
C ILE A 330 -3.46 -11.61 12.98
N ASN A 331 -4.75 -11.26 12.94
CA ASN A 331 -5.62 -11.15 14.11
C ASN A 331 -6.25 -12.50 14.51
N SER A 332 -6.17 -13.52 13.66
CA SER A 332 -6.77 -14.83 13.94
C SER A 332 -5.96 -15.61 14.98
N ASN A 333 -6.66 -16.35 15.83
CA ASN A 333 -6.08 -17.39 16.69
C ASN A 333 -5.53 -18.60 15.88
N PHE A 334 -5.40 -18.50 14.55
CA PHE A 334 -4.83 -19.55 13.71
C PHE A 334 -3.48 -20.02 14.22
N ILE A 335 -2.64 -19.07 14.66
CA ILE A 335 -1.35 -19.36 15.28
C ILE A 335 -1.56 -20.12 16.59
N ASN A 336 -2.45 -19.67 17.47
CA ASN A 336 -2.78 -20.35 18.72
C ASN A 336 -3.33 -21.78 18.51
N GLY A 337 -4.04 -22.04 17.42
CA GLY A 337 -4.47 -23.40 17.04
C GLY A 337 -3.35 -24.28 16.46
N LEU A 338 -2.31 -23.67 15.88
CA LEU A 338 -1.07 -24.35 15.49
C LEU A 338 -0.14 -24.59 16.70
N LEU A 339 -0.28 -23.78 17.76
CA LEU A 339 0.41 -23.90 19.04
C LEU A 339 -0.13 -25.05 19.92
N THR A 340 -1.35 -25.54 19.69
CA THR A 340 -1.93 -26.59 20.54
C THR A 340 -1.43 -28.02 20.24
N ILE A 341 -0.19 -28.37 20.62
CA ILE A 341 0.26 -29.72 21.05
C ILE A 341 1.56 -29.55 21.90
N PRO A 342 1.78 -30.21 23.08
CA PRO A 342 1.01 -31.24 23.79
C PRO A 342 0.55 -30.90 25.24
N GLN A 343 -0.40 -31.73 25.66
CA GLN A 343 -1.17 -31.83 26.92
C GLN A 343 -0.38 -32.16 28.20
N ASP A 344 0.84 -31.65 28.45
CA ASP A 344 1.59 -32.06 29.67
C ASP A 344 2.57 -31.00 30.21
N GLY A 345 2.26 -29.70 30.09
CA GLY A 345 3.05 -28.64 30.74
C GLY A 345 4.52 -28.55 30.30
N GLN A 346 4.91 -29.18 29.18
CA GLN A 346 6.25 -29.08 28.63
C GLN A 346 6.39 -27.82 27.77
N ALA A 347 7.50 -27.10 27.96
CA ALA A 347 7.86 -25.94 27.14
C ALA A 347 8.00 -26.34 25.66
N PHE A 348 7.65 -25.41 24.77
CA PHE A 348 7.86 -25.59 23.33
C PHE A 348 9.33 -25.88 23.04
N THR A 349 9.60 -26.92 22.24
CA THR A 349 10.94 -27.11 21.71
C THR A 349 11.31 -25.95 20.78
N PHE A 350 12.58 -25.55 20.74
CA PHE A 350 13.09 -24.50 19.84
C PHE A 350 12.64 -24.69 18.39
N PHE A 351 12.67 -25.93 17.91
CA PHE A 351 12.25 -26.28 16.56
C PHE A 351 10.76 -26.02 16.33
N GLN A 352 9.91 -26.34 17.30
CA GLN A 352 8.48 -26.07 17.22
C GLN A 352 8.22 -24.57 17.14
N PHE A 353 8.85 -23.77 18.01
CA PHE A 353 8.73 -22.31 18.00
C PHE A 353 9.14 -21.70 16.65
N ILE A 354 10.28 -22.12 16.09
CA ILE A 354 10.74 -21.64 14.78
C ILE A 354 9.77 -22.04 13.66
N ILE A 355 9.22 -23.26 13.67
CA ILE A 355 8.25 -23.71 12.66
C ILE A 355 7.00 -22.84 12.68
N ILE A 356 6.48 -22.50 13.87
CA ILE A 356 5.28 -21.67 14.00
C ILE A 356 5.51 -20.25 13.45
N ILE A 357 6.61 -19.60 13.85
CA ILE A 357 7.00 -18.29 13.30
C ILE A 357 7.15 -18.36 11.79
N PHE A 358 7.83 -19.39 11.30
CA PHE A 358 8.09 -19.56 9.87
C PHE A 358 6.79 -19.74 9.07
N VAL A 359 5.85 -20.55 9.56
CA VAL A 359 4.55 -20.77 8.92
C VAL A 359 3.73 -19.47 8.88
N GLN A 360 3.69 -18.72 9.99
CA GLN A 360 2.98 -17.44 10.05
C GLN A 360 3.54 -16.43 9.04
N VAL A 361 4.85 -16.24 9.07
CA VAL A 361 5.55 -15.32 8.18
C VAL A 361 5.36 -15.73 6.72
N LEU A 362 5.50 -17.03 6.40
CA LEU A 362 5.34 -17.53 5.04
C LEU A 362 3.93 -17.25 4.52
N LEU A 363 2.91 -17.41 5.36
CA LEU A 363 1.52 -17.14 4.98
C LEU A 363 1.31 -15.64 4.71
N ILE A 364 1.75 -14.76 5.62
CA ILE A 364 1.60 -13.30 5.47
C ILE A 364 2.37 -12.82 4.24
N ILE A 365 3.64 -13.21 4.09
CA ILE A 365 4.48 -12.83 2.95
C ILE A 365 3.93 -13.43 1.65
N GLY A 366 3.41 -14.66 1.68
CA GLY A 366 2.79 -15.32 0.54
C GLY A 366 1.58 -14.55 0.03
N LEU A 367 0.68 -14.15 0.93
CA LEU A 367 -0.48 -13.32 0.60
C LEU A 367 -0.05 -11.92 0.13
N LEU A 368 0.91 -11.28 0.80
CA LEU A 368 1.43 -9.96 0.41
C LEU A 368 2.06 -9.99 -0.98
N ASN A 369 2.84 -11.02 -1.30
CA ASN A 369 3.42 -11.21 -2.62
C ASN A 369 2.35 -11.44 -3.68
N LYS A 370 1.31 -12.22 -3.35
CA LYS A 370 0.18 -12.43 -4.27
C LYS A 370 -0.58 -11.12 -4.53
N ALA A 371 -0.86 -10.35 -3.48
CA ALA A 371 -1.50 -9.04 -3.58
C ALA A 371 -0.68 -8.12 -4.49
N LYS A 372 0.62 -7.97 -4.21
CA LYS A 372 1.59 -7.21 -5.01
C LYS A 372 1.58 -7.64 -6.48
N ASP A 373 1.71 -8.93 -6.77
CA ASP A 373 1.79 -9.43 -8.15
C ASP A 373 0.50 -9.20 -8.93
N VAL A 374 -0.66 -9.34 -8.28
CA VAL A 374 -1.96 -9.03 -8.88
C VAL A 374 -2.07 -7.53 -9.16
N SER A 375 -1.74 -6.69 -8.17
CA SER A 375 -1.76 -5.23 -8.30
C SER A 375 -0.88 -4.71 -9.43
N ILE A 376 0.36 -5.20 -9.55
CA ILE A 376 1.28 -4.81 -10.64
C ILE A 376 0.71 -5.21 -12.01
N LYS A 377 0.18 -6.43 -12.13
CA LYS A 377 -0.44 -6.90 -13.40
C LYS A 377 -1.64 -6.05 -13.81
N MET A 378 -2.41 -5.55 -12.84
CA MET A 378 -3.59 -4.73 -13.10
C MET A 378 -3.26 -3.26 -13.38
N ALA A 379 -2.16 -2.75 -12.84
CA ALA A 379 -1.68 -1.38 -13.09
C ALA A 379 -1.12 -1.17 -14.51
N GLY A 380 -0.91 -2.23 -15.29
CA GLY A 380 -0.46 -2.18 -16.70
C GLY A 380 1.05 -2.07 -16.88
N GLU A 381 1.51 -2.03 -18.15
CA GLU A 381 2.94 -1.99 -18.50
C GLU A 381 3.70 -0.78 -17.95
N VAL A 382 3.03 0.37 -17.76
CA VAL A 382 3.65 1.58 -17.19
C VAL A 382 4.10 1.33 -15.74
N ALA A 383 3.30 0.62 -14.93
CA ALA A 383 3.72 0.19 -13.61
C ALA A 383 4.73 -0.98 -13.67
N GLY A 384 4.59 -1.88 -14.66
CA GLY A 384 5.49 -3.01 -14.87
C GLY A 384 6.92 -2.63 -15.25
N GLN A 385 7.11 -1.60 -16.09
CA GLN A 385 8.43 -1.10 -16.52
C GLN A 385 9.13 -0.35 -15.38
N VAL A 386 8.39 0.45 -14.60
CA VAL A 386 8.95 1.14 -13.44
C VAL A 386 9.25 0.17 -12.29
N ALA A 387 8.40 -0.83 -12.04
CA ALA A 387 8.69 -1.92 -11.10
C ALA A 387 9.82 -2.86 -11.59
N GLY A 388 10.05 -2.93 -12.90
CA GLY A 388 11.18 -3.62 -13.53
C GLY A 388 12.51 -2.88 -13.36
N ALA A 389 12.51 -1.54 -13.38
CA ALA A 389 13.70 -0.75 -13.04
C ALA A 389 14.14 -0.97 -11.58
N VAL A 390 13.19 -1.18 -10.66
CA VAL A 390 13.44 -1.57 -9.25
C VAL A 390 13.91 -3.03 -9.12
N ARG A 391 13.87 -3.86 -10.17
CA ARG A 391 14.55 -5.17 -10.18
C ARG A 391 16.02 -5.08 -10.63
N GLY A 392 16.43 -3.95 -11.23
CA GLY A 392 17.80 -3.70 -11.68
C GLY A 392 18.65 -2.93 -10.66
N LEU A 393 18.04 -2.42 -9.60
CA LEU A 393 18.68 -1.94 -8.36
C LEU A 393 18.61 -3.06 -7.32
#